data_AF-A0AAX6HCG4-F1
#
_entry.id   AF-A0AAX6HCG4-F1
#
_cell.length_a   1.000
_cell.length_b   1.000
_cell.length_c   1.000
_cell.angle_alpha   90.00
_cell.angle_beta   90.00
_cell.angle_gamma   90.00
#
_symmetry.space_group_name_H-M   'P 1'
#
loop_
_entity.id
_entity.type
_entity.pdbx_description
1 polymer ?
#
loop_
_entity_poly.entity_id
_entity_poly.type
_entity_poly.pdbx_seq_one_letter_code
_entity_poly.pdbx_strand_id
1 'polypeptide(L)'
;MFIHPILSLHIPLFLSIYIQTYHLLPLRKQTFLFSFHSRERGNMLAIFQKAFAHPLEELRSPTAVDESRAPKRPEEIMKGFHSLHPDNSFSANFGGGAALASCSDARPASFHHRRLFCSFDEIYCMYVGVLDNLSSLIRDYGLCKSTNDAQLVIEAYRTFRDRGPYPADQVVKDLAGTFAFVLYDNKAGTIFAALSSDGGVPLFWGLAADGSVVISDEVLVIKGSCGKSYAPFPPGCMFHSEGGLRSFEHPMNKIKAMPRVDSEGIMCGANFGVDKYTRINSMPRVGSSTDWTVWDESCL
;
A
#
# COMPACT_ATOMS: atom_id res chain seq x y z
N MET A 1 -27.81 3.68 -22.19
CA MET A 1 -26.81 4.76 -22.06
C MET A 1 -26.02 4.47 -20.78
N PHE A 2 -25.04 3.56 -20.87
CA PHE A 2 -24.17 3.22 -19.74
C PHE A 2 -22.94 4.11 -19.83
N ILE A 3 -22.82 5.06 -18.91
CA ILE A 3 -21.66 5.92 -18.77
C ILE A 3 -20.56 5.04 -18.17
N HIS A 4 -19.65 4.55 -19.01
CA HIS A 4 -18.39 3.97 -18.56
C HIS A 4 -17.60 5.06 -17.80
N PRO A 5 -16.94 4.75 -16.66
CA PRO A 5 -15.99 5.67 -16.09
C PRO A 5 -14.84 5.81 -17.09
N ILE A 6 -14.65 7.03 -17.60
CA ILE A 6 -13.58 7.37 -18.52
C ILE A 6 -12.27 7.29 -17.72
N LEU A 7 -11.53 6.18 -17.84
CA LEU A 7 -10.10 6.16 -17.51
C LEU A 7 -9.42 7.11 -18.50
N SER A 8 -9.08 8.31 -18.06
CA SER A 8 -8.22 9.21 -18.84
C SER A 8 -6.78 8.74 -18.71
N LEU A 9 -6.40 7.72 -19.49
CA LEU A 9 -5.01 7.28 -19.63
C LEU A 9 -4.27 8.27 -20.55
N HIS A 10 -3.50 9.20 -19.97
CA HIS A 10 -2.39 9.82 -20.70
C HIS A 10 -1.21 8.87 -20.60
N ILE A 11 -0.86 8.22 -21.72
CA ILE A 11 0.22 7.23 -21.80
C ILE A 11 1.32 7.83 -22.69
N PRO A 12 2.55 8.04 -22.18
CA PRO A 12 3.69 8.35 -23.03
C PRO A 12 4.11 7.14 -23.87
N LEU A 13 4.61 7.40 -25.08
CA LEU A 13 4.94 6.42 -26.13
C LEU A 13 6.03 5.37 -25.79
N PHE A 14 6.56 5.34 -24.57
CA PHE A 14 7.61 4.40 -24.14
C PHE A 14 7.12 3.31 -23.18
N LEU A 15 5.83 3.26 -22.83
CA LEU A 15 5.28 2.19 -22.00
C LEU A 15 4.94 0.94 -22.82
N SER A 16 5.60 -0.19 -22.57
CA SER A 16 5.09 -1.50 -23.03
C SER A 16 3.88 -1.90 -22.19
N ILE A 17 2.68 -1.78 -22.78
CA ILE A 17 1.43 -2.29 -22.19
C ILE A 17 1.26 -3.73 -22.65
N TYR A 18 1.30 -4.68 -21.71
CA TYR A 18 0.90 -6.05 -21.98
C TYR A 18 -0.55 -6.22 -21.52
N ILE A 19 -1.46 -6.39 -22.50
CA ILE A 19 -2.85 -6.81 -22.25
C ILE A 19 -2.89 -8.32 -22.38
N GLN A 20 -3.09 -9.03 -21.27
CA GLN A 20 -3.28 -10.48 -21.29
C GLN A 20 -4.76 -10.81 -21.03
N THR A 21 -5.45 -11.30 -22.06
CA THR A 21 -6.82 -11.80 -21.97
C THR A 21 -6.84 -13.24 -21.49
N TYR A 22 -7.45 -13.51 -20.33
CA TYR A 22 -7.68 -14.87 -19.85
C TYR A 22 -9.09 -15.31 -20.25
N HIS A 23 -9.20 -16.38 -21.05
CA HIS A 23 -10.46 -17.07 -21.32
C HIS A 23 -10.61 -18.25 -20.36
N LEU A 24 -11.45 -18.08 -19.32
CA LEU A 24 -11.91 -19.18 -18.46
C LEU A 24 -13.43 -19.31 -18.61
N LEU A 25 -13.86 -20.25 -19.48
CA LEU A 25 -15.22 -20.76 -19.71
C LEU A 25 -16.34 -19.71 -20.00
N PRO A 26 -17.33 -20.03 -20.86
CA PRO A 26 -18.22 -19.03 -21.41
C PRO A 26 -19.33 -18.76 -20.40
N LEU A 27 -19.23 -17.66 -19.64
CA LEU A 27 -20.31 -16.85 -19.06
C LEU A 27 -19.79 -16.07 -17.84
N ARG A 28 -19.06 -14.97 -18.06
CA ARG A 28 -19.08 -13.72 -17.26
C ARG A 28 -17.88 -12.83 -17.62
N LYS A 29 -18.18 -11.53 -17.78
CA LYS A 29 -17.31 -10.33 -17.86
C LYS A 29 -15.87 -10.56 -18.38
N GLN A 30 -15.54 -9.93 -19.52
CA GLN A 30 -14.15 -9.71 -19.94
C GLN A 30 -13.41 -8.95 -18.83
N THR A 31 -12.59 -9.66 -18.06
CA THR A 31 -11.68 -9.08 -17.07
C THR A 31 -10.37 -8.77 -17.78
N PHE A 32 -10.03 -7.48 -17.88
CA PHE A 32 -8.77 -7.04 -18.47
C PHE A 32 -7.70 -6.98 -17.38
N LEU A 33 -6.60 -7.70 -17.59
CA LEU A 33 -5.38 -7.56 -16.79
C LEU A 33 -4.50 -6.50 -17.48
N PHE A 34 -4.30 -5.36 -16.83
CA PHE A 34 -3.34 -4.36 -17.28
C PHE A 34 -2.10 -4.46 -16.42
N SER A 35 -0.98 -4.82 -17.02
CA SER A 35 0.33 -4.77 -16.37
C SER A 35 1.23 -3.82 -17.14
N PHE A 36 1.76 -2.84 -16.42
CA PHE A 36 2.80 -1.95 -16.87
C PHE A 36 4.12 -2.29 -16.16
N HIS A 37 5.19 -2.35 -16.95
CA HIS A 37 6.53 -2.58 -16.46
C HIS A 37 7.42 -1.42 -16.88
N SER A 38 7.99 -0.71 -15.90
CA SER A 38 9.09 0.21 -16.17
C SER A 38 10.41 -0.41 -15.73
N ARG A 39 11.40 -0.40 -16.63
CA ARG A 39 12.81 -0.71 -16.34
C ARG A 39 13.60 0.53 -15.94
N GLU A 40 12.95 1.69 -15.97
CA GLU A 40 13.57 2.96 -15.68
C GLU A 40 13.28 3.38 -14.24
N ARG A 41 14.11 4.28 -13.72
CA ARG A 41 13.89 4.90 -12.41
C ARG A 41 12.56 5.66 -12.48
N GLY A 42 11.94 5.95 -11.37
CA GLY A 42 10.61 6.53 -11.34
C GLY A 42 10.21 6.85 -9.93
N ASN A 43 9.02 7.39 -9.74
CA ASN A 43 8.44 7.64 -8.42
C ASN A 43 7.01 7.12 -8.44
N MET A 44 6.56 6.52 -7.34
CA MET A 44 5.18 6.18 -7.11
C MET A 44 4.56 7.14 -6.10
N LEU A 45 3.28 7.43 -6.27
CA LEU A 45 2.49 8.27 -5.39
C LEU A 45 1.10 7.65 -5.25
N ALA A 46 0.67 7.39 -4.03
CA ALA A 46 -0.69 7.00 -3.70
C ALA A 46 -1.29 8.03 -2.75
N ILE A 47 -2.53 8.43 -3.00
CA ILE A 47 -3.29 9.33 -2.13
C ILE A 47 -4.62 8.65 -1.83
N PHE A 48 -4.95 8.55 -0.56
CA PHE A 48 -6.19 7.95 -0.10
C PHE A 48 -6.89 8.89 0.85
N GLN A 49 -8.11 9.28 0.52
CA GLN A 49 -8.94 10.08 1.40
C GLN A 49 -9.13 9.42 2.76
N LYS A 50 -9.33 10.26 3.78
CA LYS A 50 -9.52 9.89 5.19
C LYS A 50 -10.55 8.77 5.42
N ALA A 51 -11.52 8.61 4.52
CA ALA A 51 -12.52 7.55 4.60
C ALA A 51 -11.93 6.13 4.45
N PHE A 52 -10.80 5.98 3.75
CA PHE A 52 -10.19 4.68 3.47
C PHE A 52 -9.13 4.25 4.47
N ALA A 53 -8.57 5.19 5.23
CA ALA A 53 -7.54 4.91 6.20
C ALA A 53 -7.88 5.67 7.47
N HIS A 54 -8.09 4.93 8.57
CA HIS A 54 -8.18 5.57 9.88
C HIS A 54 -6.97 6.48 10.06
N PRO A 55 -7.18 7.77 10.40
CA PRO A 55 -6.10 8.73 10.50
C PRO A 55 -5.08 8.23 11.50
N LEU A 56 -3.84 8.09 11.05
CA LEU A 56 -2.69 7.85 11.93
C LEU A 56 -2.38 9.18 12.60
N GLU A 57 -3.13 9.50 13.65
CA GLU A 57 -2.98 10.77 14.37
C GLU A 57 -1.54 10.96 14.86
N GLU A 58 -0.80 9.87 15.08
CA GLU A 58 0.60 9.89 15.48
C GLU A 58 1.54 10.47 14.41
N LEU A 59 1.12 10.51 13.13
CA LEU A 59 1.88 11.16 12.06
C LEU A 59 1.69 12.68 12.02
N ARG A 60 0.69 13.24 12.72
CA ARG A 60 0.46 14.69 12.71
C ARG A 60 1.58 15.39 13.45
N SER A 61 2.27 16.29 12.76
CA SER A 61 3.20 17.21 13.41
C SER A 61 2.41 18.31 14.12
N PRO A 62 2.68 18.60 15.40
CA PRO A 62 1.96 19.62 16.17
C PRO A 62 2.21 21.06 15.71
N THR A 63 3.15 21.30 14.78
CA THR A 63 3.65 22.64 14.48
C THR A 63 3.69 22.94 12.99
N ALA A 64 2.78 23.79 12.52
CA ALA A 64 2.91 24.50 11.24
C ALA A 64 3.68 25.81 11.51
N VAL A 65 5.01 25.73 11.61
CA VAL A 65 5.86 26.90 11.92
C VAL A 65 6.09 27.78 10.68
N ASP A 66 5.82 27.25 9.48
CA ASP A 66 6.15 27.91 8.21
C ASP A 66 5.10 27.52 7.15
N GLU A 67 4.38 28.52 6.60
CA GLU A 67 3.35 28.32 5.57
C GLU A 67 3.90 27.63 4.31
N SER A 68 5.19 27.83 4.01
CA SER A 68 5.85 27.18 2.86
C SER A 68 6.03 25.66 3.04
N ARG A 69 5.91 25.17 4.28
CA ARG A 69 6.11 23.77 4.67
C ARG A 69 4.83 23.12 5.22
N ALA A 70 3.68 23.76 5.02
CA ALA A 70 2.39 23.18 5.40
C ALA A 70 2.05 21.96 4.52
N PRO A 71 1.31 20.96 5.06
CA PRO A 71 0.73 19.91 4.25
C PRO A 71 -0.17 20.51 3.17
N LYS A 72 -0.14 19.93 1.97
CA LYS A 72 -0.95 20.35 0.81
C LYS A 72 -2.23 19.53 0.71
N ARG A 73 -3.20 20.02 -0.07
CA ARG A 73 -4.41 19.25 -0.40
C ARG A 73 -4.10 18.17 -1.45
N PRO A 74 -4.85 17.06 -1.49
CA PRO A 74 -4.66 15.99 -2.49
C PRO A 74 -4.54 16.48 -3.94
N GLU A 75 -5.36 17.46 -4.34
CA GLU A 75 -5.38 18.00 -5.70
C GLU A 75 -4.08 18.75 -6.04
N GLU A 76 -3.55 19.51 -5.08
CA GLU A 76 -2.29 20.23 -5.20
C GLU A 76 -1.10 19.27 -5.24
N ILE A 77 -1.16 18.19 -4.46
CA ILE A 77 -0.14 17.13 -4.45
C ILE A 77 -0.08 16.47 -5.82
N MET A 78 -1.23 16.06 -6.37
CA MET A 78 -1.30 15.43 -7.69
C MET A 78 -0.82 16.37 -8.80
N LYS A 79 -1.26 17.64 -8.78
CA LYS A 79 -0.79 18.66 -9.72
C LYS A 79 0.72 18.89 -9.61
N GLY A 80 1.26 18.93 -8.39
CA GLY A 80 2.69 19.06 -8.14
C GLY A 80 3.48 17.88 -8.69
N PHE A 81 2.98 16.66 -8.50
CA PHE A 81 3.59 15.44 -9.03
C PHE A 81 3.67 15.45 -10.56
N HIS A 82 2.57 15.79 -11.24
CA HIS A 82 2.56 15.94 -12.70
C HIS A 82 3.48 17.07 -13.19
N SER A 83 3.58 18.17 -12.45
CA SER A 83 4.46 19.30 -12.82
C SER A 83 5.95 18.93 -12.70
N LEU A 84 6.30 18.05 -11.78
CA LEU A 84 7.66 17.51 -11.65
C LEU A 84 8.01 16.51 -12.76
N HIS A 85 6.99 15.88 -13.37
CA HIS A 85 7.14 14.81 -14.35
C HIS A 85 6.17 14.97 -15.54
N PRO A 86 6.31 16.06 -16.34
CA PRO A 86 5.32 16.43 -17.36
C PRO A 86 5.19 15.38 -18.48
N ASP A 87 6.30 14.76 -18.90
CA ASP A 87 6.32 13.93 -20.10
C ASP A 87 6.10 12.43 -19.84
N ASN A 88 6.29 11.97 -18.60
CA ASN A 88 6.34 10.55 -18.26
C ASN A 88 5.52 10.17 -17.01
N SER A 89 4.54 10.99 -16.61
CA SER A 89 3.65 10.66 -15.51
C SER A 89 2.35 10.01 -15.99
N PHE A 90 1.93 8.98 -15.27
CA PHE A 90 0.63 8.34 -15.39
C PHE A 90 -0.10 8.51 -14.06
N SER A 91 -1.41 8.76 -14.09
CA SER A 91 -2.25 8.75 -12.90
C SER A 91 -3.60 8.09 -13.16
N ALA A 92 -4.16 7.48 -12.12
CA ALA A 92 -5.47 6.88 -12.07
C ALA A 92 -6.21 7.45 -10.85
N ASN A 93 -7.32 8.13 -11.11
CA ASN A 93 -8.18 8.69 -10.07
C ASN A 93 -9.46 7.84 -9.97
N PHE A 94 -9.82 7.46 -8.76
CA PHE A 94 -10.98 6.62 -8.48
C PHE A 94 -12.06 7.47 -7.82
N GLY A 95 -13.31 7.28 -8.26
CA GLY A 95 -14.48 8.06 -7.81
C GLY A 95 -14.79 7.95 -6.32
N GLY A 96 -14.08 7.10 -5.58
CA GLY A 96 -14.18 6.97 -4.13
C GLY A 96 -13.24 7.87 -3.32
N GLY A 97 -12.30 8.60 -3.94
CA GLY A 97 -11.31 9.41 -3.22
C GLY A 97 -9.93 8.76 -3.07
N ALA A 98 -9.62 7.78 -3.92
CA ALA A 98 -8.28 7.22 -4.06
C ALA A 98 -7.66 7.73 -5.37
N ALA A 99 -6.36 7.97 -5.35
CA ALA A 99 -5.60 8.34 -6.53
C ALA A 99 -4.23 7.66 -6.51
N LEU A 100 -3.84 7.07 -7.62
CA LEU A 100 -2.52 6.46 -7.81
C LEU A 100 -1.82 7.18 -8.95
N ALA A 101 -0.52 7.42 -8.81
CA ALA A 101 0.30 7.99 -9.86
C ALA A 101 1.67 7.36 -9.86
N SER A 102 2.25 7.22 -11.04
CA SER A 102 3.60 6.73 -11.23
C SER A 102 4.26 7.57 -12.32
N CYS A 103 5.54 7.84 -12.19
CA CYS A 103 6.34 8.39 -13.27
C CYS A 103 7.48 7.47 -13.65
N SER A 104 7.93 7.58 -14.89
CA SER A 104 9.18 6.97 -15.38
C SER A 104 10.19 8.07 -15.67
N ASP A 105 11.42 7.87 -15.25
CA ASP A 105 12.60 8.69 -15.49
C ASP A 105 13.53 7.86 -16.36
N ALA A 106 13.99 8.41 -17.49
CA ALA A 106 14.73 7.71 -18.56
C ALA A 106 16.08 7.07 -18.14
N ARG A 107 16.43 7.11 -16.85
CA ARG A 107 17.60 6.47 -16.27
C ARG A 107 17.30 5.01 -15.92
N PRO A 108 18.19 4.05 -16.19
CA PRO A 108 17.96 2.66 -15.83
C PRO A 108 17.81 2.52 -14.31
N ALA A 109 16.77 1.80 -13.86
CA ALA A 109 16.60 1.49 -12.44
C ALA A 109 17.65 0.46 -12.00
N SER A 110 18.12 0.58 -10.76
CA SER A 110 18.83 -0.53 -10.10
C SER A 110 17.92 -1.76 -10.02
N PHE A 111 18.51 -2.96 -10.01
CA PHE A 111 17.76 -4.22 -9.99
C PHE A 111 16.67 -4.26 -8.90
N HIS A 112 17.00 -3.82 -7.69
CA HIS A 112 16.08 -3.76 -6.54
C HIS A 112 15.08 -2.58 -6.57
N HIS A 113 15.06 -1.75 -7.62
CA HIS A 113 14.18 -0.58 -7.74
C HIS A 113 13.29 -0.65 -8.99
N ARG A 114 13.03 -1.88 -9.47
CA ARG A 114 12.11 -2.15 -10.58
C ARG A 114 10.68 -1.82 -10.16
N ARG A 115 9.96 -1.07 -10.99
CA ARG A 115 8.57 -0.69 -10.73
C ARG A 115 7.60 -1.45 -11.63
N LEU A 116 6.51 -1.88 -11.02
CA LEU A 116 5.41 -2.55 -11.68
C LEU A 116 4.11 -1.88 -11.26
N PHE A 117 3.25 -1.62 -12.22
CA PHE A 117 1.86 -1.26 -11.96
C PHE A 117 1.00 -2.36 -12.56
N CYS A 118 0.19 -3.01 -11.74
CA CYS A 118 -0.68 -4.09 -12.18
C CYS A 118 -2.11 -3.84 -11.73
N SER A 119 -3.09 -4.22 -12.54
CA SER A 119 -4.49 -4.23 -12.12
C SER A 119 -5.21 -5.49 -12.58
N PHE A 120 -5.98 -6.07 -11.68
CA PHE A 120 -6.81 -7.25 -11.94
C PHE A 120 -8.10 -7.15 -11.12
N ASP A 121 -9.26 -7.34 -11.76
CA ASP A 121 -10.57 -7.35 -11.09
C ASP A 121 -10.86 -6.12 -10.20
N GLU A 122 -10.50 -4.93 -10.70
CA GLU A 122 -10.60 -3.64 -9.99
C GLU A 122 -9.71 -3.52 -8.73
N ILE A 123 -8.70 -4.38 -8.62
CA ILE A 123 -7.62 -4.27 -7.65
C ILE A 123 -6.41 -3.70 -8.38
N TYR A 124 -5.81 -2.66 -7.83
CA TYR A 124 -4.68 -1.93 -8.41
C TYR A 124 -3.48 -2.03 -7.48
N CYS A 125 -2.32 -2.42 -7.99
CA CYS A 125 -1.10 -2.62 -7.22
C CYS A 125 0.05 -1.84 -7.84
N MET A 126 0.65 -0.94 -7.06
CA MET A 126 1.97 -0.37 -7.31
C MET A 126 3.00 -1.15 -6.53
N TYR A 127 4.00 -1.68 -7.21
CA TYR A 127 5.03 -2.53 -6.63
C TYR A 127 6.41 -2.01 -7.01
N VAL A 128 7.32 -1.97 -6.03
CA VAL A 128 8.71 -1.58 -6.18
C VAL A 128 9.58 -2.69 -5.61
N GLY A 129 10.53 -3.19 -6.38
CA GLY A 129 11.49 -4.20 -5.93
C GLY A 129 11.45 -5.50 -6.70
N VAL A 130 11.89 -6.59 -6.07
CA VAL A 130 12.00 -7.94 -6.65
C VAL A 130 11.76 -9.00 -5.58
N LEU A 131 11.01 -10.05 -5.92
CA LEU A 131 10.92 -11.26 -5.10
C LEU A 131 11.97 -12.29 -5.53
N ASP A 132 12.73 -12.80 -4.57
CA ASP A 132 13.75 -13.85 -4.77
C ASP A 132 13.10 -15.23 -4.90
N ASN A 133 11.93 -15.44 -4.30
CA ASN A 133 11.22 -16.72 -4.29
C ASN A 133 9.98 -16.76 -5.20
N LEU A 134 9.87 -15.84 -6.18
CA LEU A 134 8.72 -15.74 -7.10
C LEU A 134 8.37 -17.08 -7.75
N SER A 135 9.35 -17.81 -8.28
CA SER A 135 9.11 -19.10 -8.97
C SER A 135 8.52 -20.18 -8.06
N SER A 136 8.91 -20.19 -6.79
CA SER A 136 8.35 -21.11 -5.78
C SER A 136 6.92 -20.73 -5.48
N LEU A 137 6.66 -19.44 -5.23
CA LEU A 137 5.32 -18.94 -4.96
C LEU A 137 4.37 -19.18 -6.16
N ILE A 138 4.81 -18.98 -7.40
CA ILE A 138 4.01 -19.30 -8.59
C ILE A 138 3.55 -20.76 -8.58
N ARG A 139 4.44 -21.70 -8.21
CA ARG A 139 4.09 -23.11 -8.11
C ARG A 139 3.12 -23.38 -6.97
N ASP A 140 3.38 -22.80 -5.79
CA ASP A 140 2.63 -23.08 -4.57
C ASP A 140 1.21 -22.51 -4.63
N TYR A 141 1.03 -21.35 -5.27
CA TYR A 141 -0.27 -20.74 -5.55
C TYR A 141 -0.94 -21.28 -6.85
N GLY A 142 -0.26 -22.12 -7.63
CA GLY A 142 -0.79 -22.66 -8.89
C GLY A 142 -1.01 -21.60 -9.98
N LEU A 143 -0.16 -20.58 -10.02
CA LEU A 143 -0.27 -19.44 -10.94
C LEU A 143 0.40 -19.72 -12.30
N CYS A 144 0.14 -18.85 -13.27
CA CYS A 144 0.77 -18.95 -14.59
C CYS A 144 2.28 -18.67 -14.52
N LYS A 145 3.07 -19.32 -15.38
CA LYS A 145 4.53 -19.11 -15.46
C LYS A 145 4.93 -17.68 -15.84
N SER A 146 4.04 -16.92 -16.48
CA SER A 146 4.27 -15.51 -16.86
C SER A 146 3.90 -14.51 -15.75
N THR A 147 3.50 -14.99 -14.57
CA THR A 147 3.09 -14.13 -13.45
C THR A 147 4.28 -13.32 -12.95
N ASN A 148 4.11 -11.99 -12.85
CA ASN A 148 5.11 -11.10 -12.28
C ASN A 148 4.86 -10.83 -10.78
N ASP A 149 5.79 -10.14 -10.11
CA ASP A 149 5.75 -9.86 -8.67
C ASP A 149 4.46 -9.13 -8.24
N ALA A 150 4.04 -8.10 -8.98
CA ALA A 150 2.83 -7.34 -8.68
C ALA A 150 1.54 -8.15 -8.87
N GLN A 151 1.49 -9.00 -9.91
CA GLN A 151 0.39 -9.92 -10.14
C GLN A 151 0.28 -10.95 -9.02
N LEU A 152 1.42 -11.50 -8.56
CA LEU A 152 1.45 -12.44 -7.45
C LEU A 152 0.88 -11.79 -6.17
N VAL A 153 1.24 -10.54 -5.87
CA VAL A 153 0.68 -9.79 -4.72
C VAL A 153 -0.83 -9.63 -4.82
N ILE A 154 -1.37 -9.34 -6.02
CA ILE A 154 -2.83 -9.23 -6.19
C ILE A 154 -3.51 -10.57 -5.94
N GLU A 155 -2.98 -11.68 -6.46
CA GLU A 155 -3.56 -13.01 -6.23
C GLU A 155 -3.45 -13.47 -4.78
N ALA A 156 -2.32 -13.17 -4.13
CA ALA A 156 -2.11 -13.41 -2.71
C ALA A 156 -3.14 -12.63 -1.85
N TYR A 157 -3.36 -11.35 -2.18
CA TYR A 157 -4.38 -10.50 -1.54
C TYR A 157 -5.80 -11.09 -1.68
N ARG A 158 -6.18 -11.47 -2.89
CA ARG A 158 -7.50 -12.10 -3.14
C ARG A 158 -7.68 -13.40 -2.37
N THR A 159 -6.60 -14.16 -2.19
CA THR A 159 -6.65 -15.43 -1.45
C THR A 159 -7.05 -15.22 0.00
N PHE A 160 -6.41 -14.29 0.72
CA PHE A 160 -6.78 -14.06 2.11
C PHE A 160 -8.08 -13.27 2.28
N ARG A 161 -8.46 -12.44 1.31
CA ARG A 161 -9.74 -11.73 1.30
C ARG A 161 -10.93 -12.67 1.09
N ASP A 162 -10.86 -13.53 0.07
CA ASP A 162 -12.00 -14.32 -0.41
C ASP A 162 -12.10 -15.73 0.20
N ARG A 163 -10.99 -16.31 0.68
CA ARG A 163 -10.89 -17.76 0.98
C ARG A 163 -10.42 -18.06 2.41
N GLY A 164 -10.96 -17.37 3.43
CA GLY A 164 -10.51 -17.50 4.83
C GLY A 164 -10.27 -18.95 5.33
N PRO A 165 -9.38 -19.20 6.32
CA PRO A 165 -8.66 -18.24 7.18
C PRO A 165 -7.15 -18.19 6.86
N TYR A 166 -6.74 -17.46 5.81
CA TYR A 166 -5.33 -17.18 5.55
C TYR A 166 -4.96 -15.84 6.20
N PRO A 167 -4.13 -15.80 7.27
CA PRO A 167 -3.72 -14.55 7.87
C PRO A 167 -2.81 -13.76 6.91
N ALA A 168 -3.12 -12.49 6.69
CA ALA A 168 -2.38 -11.62 5.77
C ALA A 168 -0.89 -11.49 6.15
N ASP A 169 -0.57 -11.51 7.45
CA ASP A 169 0.81 -11.49 7.94
C ASP A 169 1.62 -12.70 7.48
N GLN A 170 1.03 -13.89 7.48
CA GLN A 170 1.70 -15.10 6.99
C GLN A 170 1.98 -15.00 5.48
N VAL A 171 0.99 -14.51 4.72
CA VAL A 171 1.11 -14.36 3.26
C VAL A 171 2.23 -13.37 2.91
N VAL A 172 2.30 -12.23 3.58
CA VAL A 172 3.37 -11.24 3.34
C VAL A 172 4.72 -11.76 3.82
N LYS A 173 4.76 -12.50 4.94
CA LYS A 173 5.99 -13.09 5.47
C LYS A 173 6.59 -14.14 4.53
N ASP A 174 5.77 -14.83 3.74
CA ASP A 174 6.24 -15.81 2.76
C ASP A 174 6.83 -15.13 1.50
N LEU A 175 6.68 -13.82 1.33
CA LEU A 175 7.35 -13.07 0.27
C LEU A 175 8.82 -12.83 0.66
N ALA A 176 9.75 -13.49 -0.02
CA ALA A 176 11.18 -13.29 0.20
C ALA A 176 11.75 -12.37 -0.89
N GLY A 177 12.40 -11.29 -0.47
CA GLY A 177 13.07 -10.35 -1.37
C GLY A 177 13.10 -8.94 -0.81
N THR A 178 13.55 -8.02 -1.65
CA THR A 178 13.61 -6.58 -1.36
C THR A 178 12.45 -5.90 -2.08
N PHE A 179 11.42 -5.49 -1.35
CA PHE A 179 10.18 -5.01 -1.97
C PHE A 179 9.36 -4.04 -1.11
N ALA A 180 8.53 -3.26 -1.80
CA ALA A 180 7.44 -2.48 -1.23
C ALA A 180 6.27 -2.51 -2.20
N PHE A 181 5.05 -2.49 -1.67
CA PHE A 181 3.88 -2.32 -2.51
C PHE A 181 2.78 -1.51 -1.83
N VAL A 182 1.92 -0.94 -2.68
CA VAL A 182 0.66 -0.30 -2.30
C VAL A 182 -0.43 -0.87 -3.19
N LEU A 183 -1.40 -1.53 -2.59
CA LEU A 183 -2.54 -2.14 -3.23
C LEU A 183 -3.82 -1.41 -2.81
N TYR A 184 -4.67 -1.12 -3.79
CA TYR A 184 -6.00 -0.56 -3.61
C TYR A 184 -7.04 -1.48 -4.23
N ASP A 185 -7.98 -1.95 -3.42
CA ASP A 185 -9.16 -2.67 -3.88
C ASP A 185 -10.31 -1.67 -4.03
N ASN A 186 -10.67 -1.34 -5.27
CA ASN A 186 -11.73 -0.38 -5.57
C ASN A 186 -13.13 -0.90 -5.19
N LYS A 187 -13.34 -2.23 -5.18
CA LYS A 187 -14.64 -2.81 -4.84
C LYS A 187 -14.87 -2.81 -3.33
N ALA A 188 -13.85 -3.21 -2.57
CA ALA A 188 -13.91 -3.24 -1.12
C ALA A 188 -13.65 -1.85 -0.49
N GLY A 189 -13.03 -0.93 -1.24
CA GLY A 189 -12.55 0.34 -0.68
C GLY A 189 -11.44 0.12 0.35
N THR A 190 -10.59 -0.89 0.16
CA THR A 190 -9.54 -1.23 1.13
C THR A 190 -8.15 -0.95 0.58
N ILE A 191 -7.24 -0.58 1.48
CA ILE A 191 -5.84 -0.33 1.16
C ILE A 191 -5.01 -1.40 1.84
N PHE A 192 -4.03 -1.93 1.11
CA PHE A 192 -3.05 -2.86 1.65
C PHE A 192 -1.65 -2.46 1.19
N ALA A 193 -0.77 -2.15 2.14
CA ALA A 193 0.61 -1.75 1.84
C ALA A 193 1.59 -2.59 2.66
N ALA A 194 2.78 -2.85 2.15
CA ALA A 194 3.83 -3.51 2.92
C ALA A 194 5.23 -3.07 2.47
N LEU A 195 6.18 -3.20 3.39
CA LEU A 195 7.61 -3.00 3.16
C LEU A 195 8.37 -4.23 3.68
N SER A 196 9.26 -4.78 2.85
CA SER A 196 10.11 -5.92 3.20
C SER A 196 10.94 -5.65 4.46
N SER A 197 11.29 -6.73 5.16
CA SER A 197 12.06 -6.70 6.41
C SER A 197 13.43 -6.04 6.29
N ASP A 198 14.08 -6.19 5.13
CA ASP A 198 15.39 -5.61 4.87
C ASP A 198 15.36 -4.08 4.71
N GLY A 199 14.18 -3.50 4.48
CA GLY A 199 14.01 -2.08 4.19
C GLY A 199 14.82 -1.61 2.97
N GLY A 200 15.14 -2.53 2.05
CA GLY A 200 16.07 -2.26 0.94
C GLY A 200 15.49 -1.37 -0.15
N VAL A 201 14.17 -1.16 -0.15
CA VAL A 201 13.50 -0.11 -0.94
C VAL A 201 12.97 1.00 -0.04
N PRO A 202 13.03 2.27 -0.47
CA PRO A 202 12.43 3.35 0.28
C PRO A 202 10.90 3.33 0.15
N LEU A 203 10.22 3.49 1.28
CA LEU A 203 8.78 3.74 1.33
C LEU A 203 8.49 4.75 2.43
N PHE A 204 7.69 5.76 2.11
CA PHE A 204 7.32 6.83 3.01
C PHE A 204 5.82 7.00 3.01
N TRP A 205 5.29 7.46 4.14
CA TRP A 205 3.88 7.79 4.29
C TRP A 205 3.71 9.08 5.10
N GLY A 206 2.59 9.76 4.90
CA GLY A 206 2.27 10.99 5.60
C GLY A 206 0.82 11.39 5.45
N LEU A 207 0.49 12.55 6.03
CA LEU A 207 -0.85 13.11 6.00
C LEU A 207 -0.87 14.39 5.16
N ALA A 208 -1.82 14.46 4.23
CA ALA A 208 -2.21 15.68 3.53
C ALA A 208 -2.99 16.64 4.46
N ALA A 209 -3.24 17.86 3.98
CA ALA A 209 -3.93 18.91 4.74
C ALA A 209 -5.34 18.51 5.23
N ASP A 210 -6.03 17.68 4.46
CA ASP A 210 -7.38 17.17 4.78
C ASP A 210 -7.37 15.88 5.61
N GLY A 211 -6.17 15.38 5.95
CA GLY A 211 -5.98 14.11 6.64
C GLY A 211 -6.00 12.89 5.72
N SER A 212 -5.96 13.07 4.39
CA SER A 212 -5.71 11.98 3.45
C SER A 212 -4.33 11.37 3.69
N VAL A 213 -4.23 10.04 3.57
CA VAL A 213 -2.96 9.33 3.64
C VAL A 213 -2.26 9.41 2.30
N VAL A 214 -0.99 9.79 2.31
CA VAL A 214 -0.13 9.88 1.13
C VAL A 214 0.99 8.89 1.29
N ILE A 215 1.25 8.04 0.30
CA ILE A 215 2.33 7.05 0.28
C ILE A 215 3.18 7.25 -0.97
N SER A 216 4.50 7.25 -0.84
CA SER A 216 5.42 7.39 -1.97
C SER A 216 6.77 6.74 -1.66
N ASP A 217 7.47 6.26 -2.69
CA ASP A 217 8.85 5.74 -2.58
C ASP A 217 9.90 6.86 -2.60
N GLU A 218 9.52 8.09 -2.94
CA GLU A 218 10.41 9.24 -3.01
C GLU A 218 10.18 10.21 -1.84
N VAL A 219 11.26 10.51 -1.10
CA VAL A 219 11.21 11.35 0.11
C VAL A 219 10.91 12.80 -0.21
N LEU A 220 11.40 13.31 -1.35
CA LEU A 220 11.17 14.69 -1.77
C LEU A 220 9.71 14.93 -2.11
N VAL A 221 9.05 13.95 -2.74
CA VAL A 221 7.61 14.00 -3.02
C VAL A 221 6.83 14.04 -1.72
N ILE A 222 7.14 13.18 -0.75
CA ILE A 222 6.46 13.18 0.55
C ILE A 222 6.69 14.49 1.33
N LYS A 223 7.93 14.98 1.43
CA LYS A 223 8.24 16.24 2.13
C LYS A 223 7.50 17.42 1.50
N GLY A 224 7.49 17.48 0.16
CA GLY A 224 6.79 18.53 -0.58
C GLY A 224 5.26 18.44 -0.53
N SER A 225 4.71 17.30 -0.10
CA SER A 225 3.27 17.02 -0.04
C SER A 225 2.71 17.13 1.37
N CYS A 226 3.38 16.51 2.34
CA CYS A 226 2.89 16.36 3.71
C CYS A 226 3.61 17.28 4.71
N GLY A 227 4.56 18.10 4.24
CA GLY A 227 5.33 19.00 5.09
C GLY A 227 6.14 18.24 6.14
N LYS A 228 5.85 18.49 7.43
CA LYS A 228 6.45 17.78 8.56
C LYS A 228 5.60 16.59 9.07
N SER A 229 4.40 16.37 8.51
CA SER A 229 3.50 15.27 8.90
C SER A 229 3.75 14.00 8.10
N TYR A 230 4.97 13.46 8.18
CA TYR A 230 5.35 12.24 7.46
C TYR A 230 6.40 11.42 8.21
N ALA A 231 6.54 10.16 7.84
CA ALA A 231 7.55 9.26 8.35
C ALA A 231 8.00 8.24 7.28
N PRO A 232 9.12 7.54 7.50
CA PRO A 232 9.38 6.29 6.79
C PRO A 232 8.31 5.27 7.15
N PHE A 233 7.90 4.47 6.16
CA PHE A 233 7.10 3.29 6.43
C PHE A 233 8.00 2.25 7.14
N PRO A 234 7.54 1.61 8.22
CA PRO A 234 8.41 0.72 9.01
C PRO A 234 8.74 -0.57 8.24
N PRO A 235 10.02 -0.98 8.16
CA PRO A 235 10.40 -2.27 7.59
C PRO A 235 9.75 -3.44 8.36
N GLY A 236 9.51 -4.56 7.68
CA GLY A 236 8.92 -5.75 8.30
C GLY A 236 7.45 -5.58 8.71
N CYS A 237 6.78 -4.57 8.14
CA CYS A 237 5.40 -4.22 8.48
C CYS A 237 4.48 -4.16 7.25
N MET A 238 3.20 -4.31 7.53
CA MET A 238 2.10 -4.13 6.59
C MET A 238 1.04 -3.21 7.19
N PHE A 239 0.33 -2.49 6.35
CA PHE A 239 -0.80 -1.65 6.69
C PHE A 239 -2.04 -2.16 5.95
N HIS A 240 -3.12 -2.40 6.68
CA HIS A 240 -4.44 -2.70 6.13
C HIS A 240 -5.44 -1.67 6.63
N SER A 241 -6.30 -1.12 5.76
CA SER A 241 -7.27 -0.07 6.14
C SER A 241 -8.12 -0.41 7.36
N GLU A 242 -8.57 -1.67 7.48
CA GLU A 242 -9.37 -2.16 8.62
C GLU A 242 -8.50 -2.66 9.79
N GLY A 243 -7.27 -3.09 9.50
CA GLY A 243 -6.40 -3.78 10.46
C GLY A 243 -5.37 -2.88 11.14
N GLY A 244 -5.17 -1.68 10.61
CA GLY A 244 -4.10 -0.77 10.96
C GLY A 244 -2.72 -1.28 10.52
N LEU A 245 -1.69 -0.64 11.08
CA LEU A 245 -0.30 -1.03 10.89
C LEU A 245 0.04 -2.23 11.79
N ARG A 246 0.65 -3.27 11.23
CA ARG A 246 1.07 -4.50 11.93
C ARG A 246 2.42 -4.98 11.43
N SER A 247 3.18 -5.68 12.28
CA SER A 247 4.40 -6.36 11.85
C SER A 247 4.05 -7.75 11.35
N PHE A 248 4.49 -8.11 10.15
CA PHE A 248 4.36 -9.50 9.67
C PHE A 248 5.51 -10.39 10.19
N GLU A 249 6.60 -9.80 10.68
CA GLU A 249 7.67 -10.53 11.37
C GLU A 249 7.25 -10.94 12.79
N HIS A 250 6.54 -10.03 13.47
CA HIS A 250 6.10 -10.17 14.84
C HIS A 250 4.59 -9.88 14.95
N PRO A 251 3.72 -10.74 14.35
CA PRO A 251 2.27 -10.48 14.26
C PRO A 251 1.58 -10.39 15.62
N MET A 252 2.17 -10.99 16.65
CA MET A 252 1.64 -10.97 18.02
C MET A 252 2.10 -9.76 18.82
N ASN A 253 2.92 -8.87 18.28
CA ASN A 253 3.49 -7.73 18.99
C ASN A 253 2.79 -6.43 18.59
N LYS A 254 2.57 -5.54 19.56
CA LYS A 254 2.01 -4.21 19.26
C LYS A 254 3.05 -3.34 18.56
N ILE A 255 2.60 -2.48 17.67
CA ILE A 255 3.41 -1.39 17.13
C ILE A 255 3.21 -0.15 17.99
N LYS A 256 4.30 0.55 18.31
CA LYS A 256 4.30 1.82 19.03
C LYS A 256 4.82 2.93 18.12
N ALA A 257 4.12 4.06 18.15
CA ALA A 257 4.60 5.31 17.58
C ALA A 257 5.58 5.97 18.55
N MET A 258 6.70 6.45 18.00
CA MET A 258 7.74 7.19 18.71
C MET A 258 7.89 8.55 18.04
N PRO A 259 7.74 9.67 18.77
CA PRO A 259 7.91 10.99 18.19
C PRO A 259 9.25 11.12 17.48
N ARG A 260 9.23 11.66 16.26
CA ARG A 260 10.44 11.84 15.46
C ARG A 260 10.80 13.32 15.43
N VAL A 261 12.10 13.60 15.49
CA VAL A 261 12.67 14.93 15.34
C VAL A 261 13.60 14.92 14.12
N ASP A 262 13.52 15.96 13.28
CA ASP A 262 14.42 16.09 12.13
C ASP A 262 15.78 16.69 12.52
N SER A 263 16.66 16.84 11.53
CA SER A 263 17.97 17.45 11.72
C SER A 263 17.93 18.92 12.15
N GLU A 264 16.79 19.60 12.00
CA GLU A 264 16.58 20.99 12.42
C GLU A 264 16.09 21.06 13.89
N GLY A 265 15.92 19.91 14.56
CA GLY A 265 15.39 19.85 15.92
C GLY A 265 13.88 19.98 16.00
N ILE A 266 13.16 19.88 14.87
CA ILE A 266 11.71 20.05 14.80
C ILE A 266 11.01 18.69 14.78
N MET A 267 9.95 18.56 15.58
CA MET A 267 9.12 17.35 15.61
C MET A 267 8.43 17.13 14.26
N CYS A 268 8.67 15.98 13.63
CA CYS A 268 8.14 15.61 12.33
C CYS A 268 7.54 14.19 12.34
N GLY A 269 6.22 14.09 12.49
CA GLY A 269 5.50 12.82 12.56
C GLY A 269 6.04 11.87 13.63
N ALA A 270 5.95 10.56 13.35
CA ALA A 270 6.40 9.52 14.26
C ALA A 270 7.06 8.36 13.50
N ASN A 271 8.10 7.77 14.09
CA ASN A 271 8.60 6.47 13.68
C ASN A 271 7.77 5.37 14.35
N PHE A 272 7.55 4.27 13.64
CA PHE A 272 6.79 3.15 14.16
C PHE A 272 7.74 1.98 14.39
N GLY A 273 7.65 1.36 15.56
CA GLY A 273 8.51 0.25 15.94
C GLY A 273 7.72 -0.85 16.66
N VAL A 274 8.18 -2.08 16.50
CA VAL A 274 7.61 -3.23 17.21
C VAL A 274 7.96 -3.14 18.69
N ASP A 275 6.95 -3.15 19.55
CA ASP A 275 7.13 -3.33 20.98
C ASP A 275 7.36 -4.81 21.29
N LYS A 276 8.61 -5.14 21.62
CA LYS A 276 9.01 -6.51 21.97
C LYS A 276 8.34 -7.04 23.25
N TYR A 277 7.85 -6.15 24.11
CA TYR A 277 7.33 -6.50 25.44
C TYR A 277 5.81 -6.57 25.49
N THR A 278 5.11 -5.87 24.60
CA THR A 278 3.65 -5.84 24.60
C THR A 278 3.08 -6.72 23.49
N ARG A 279 2.38 -7.78 23.88
CA ARG A 279 1.63 -8.62 22.94
C ARG A 279 0.23 -8.07 22.66
N ILE A 280 -0.27 -8.34 21.46
CA ILE A 280 -1.68 -8.17 21.12
C ILE A 280 -2.44 -9.27 21.88
N ASN A 281 -3.39 -8.87 22.74
CA ASN A 281 -4.27 -9.81 23.42
C ASN A 281 -5.14 -10.50 22.35
N SER A 282 -4.76 -11.71 21.97
CA SER A 282 -5.67 -12.64 21.31
C SER A 282 -6.38 -13.40 22.43
N MET A 283 -7.72 -13.43 22.38
CA MET A 283 -8.71 -14.06 23.27
C MET A 283 -8.20 -14.67 24.60
N PRO A 284 -8.86 -14.39 25.75
CA PRO A 284 -8.56 -15.12 26.97
C PRO A 284 -8.65 -16.62 26.69
N ARG A 285 -7.62 -17.37 27.07
CA ARG A 285 -7.68 -18.84 27.07
C ARG A 285 -8.76 -19.25 28.08
N VAL A 286 -9.99 -19.39 27.61
CA VAL A 286 -11.00 -20.15 28.33
C VAL A 286 -10.54 -21.60 28.29
N GLY A 287 -10.08 -22.07 29.45
CA GLY A 287 -9.79 -23.49 29.64
C GLY A 287 -11.06 -24.29 29.40
N SER A 288 -10.90 -25.57 29.08
CA SER A 288 -12.01 -26.53 28.91
C SER A 288 -12.91 -26.68 30.15
N SER A 289 -12.58 -26.04 31.27
CA SER A 289 -13.37 -26.00 32.51
C SER A 289 -14.29 -24.79 32.62
N THR A 290 -14.47 -24.00 31.56
CA THR A 290 -15.37 -22.83 31.62
C THR A 290 -16.81 -23.32 31.49
N ASP A 291 -17.53 -23.27 32.61
CA ASP A 291 -18.92 -23.70 32.74
C ASP A 291 -19.83 -22.72 31.98
N TRP A 292 -20.48 -23.19 30.91
CA TRP A 292 -21.33 -22.37 30.03
C TRP A 292 -22.74 -22.11 30.60
N THR A 293 -22.94 -22.31 31.91
CA THR A 293 -24.29 -22.34 32.52
C THR A 293 -24.69 -21.09 33.28
N VAL A 294 -23.87 -20.03 33.35
CA VAL A 294 -24.31 -18.77 33.98
C VAL A 294 -25.04 -17.91 32.93
N TRP A 295 -26.32 -18.23 32.72
CA TRP A 295 -27.25 -17.26 32.17
C TRP A 295 -27.69 -16.34 33.31
N ASP A 296 -27.46 -15.03 33.14
CA ASP A 296 -27.94 -13.99 34.05
C ASP A 296 -29.48 -14.06 34.14
N GLU A 297 -30.01 -14.59 35.25
CA GLU A 297 -31.42 -14.45 35.65
C GLU A 297 -31.65 -13.06 36.29
N SER A 298 -31.51 -12.00 35.51
CA SER A 298 -31.99 -10.68 35.92
C SER A 298 -32.62 -9.90 34.77
N CYS A 299 -33.71 -10.46 34.25
CA CYS A 299 -34.77 -9.71 33.57
C CYS A 299 -36.13 -10.31 33.95
N LEU A 300 -36.57 -10.01 35.18
CA LEU A 300 -37.98 -9.96 35.59
C LEU A 300 -38.17 -8.76 36.52
#